data_AF-A0A941LFR0-F1
#
_entry.id   AF-A0A941LFR0-F1
#
_cell.length_a   1.000
_cell.length_b   1.000
_cell.length_c   1.000
_cell.angle_alpha   90.00
_cell.angle_beta   90.00
_cell.angle_gamma   90.00
#
_symmetry.space_group_name_H-M   'P 1'
#
loop_
_entity.id
_entity.type
_entity.pdbx_description
1 polymer ?
#
loop_
_entity_poly.entity_id
_entity_poly.type
_entity_poly.pdbx_seq_one_letter_code
_entity_poly.pdbx_strand_id
1 'polypeptide(L)'
;MADINAVVNELASAENGAVVFASSMGKQYSLEDQAWGNGAFTKALVEGLGGQADYTGKGTISINMLDLYLSERVNQLTGGKQTPTTTKPNTVPDFPIALQR
;
A
#
# COMPACT_ATOMS: atom_id res chain seq x y z
N MET A 1 11.33 -20.70 3.16
CA MET A 1 10.93 -19.30 2.91
C MET A 1 9.73 -19.03 3.80
N ALA A 2 9.76 -17.96 4.60
CA ALA A 2 8.61 -17.60 5.44
C ALA A 2 7.45 -17.15 4.54
N ASP A 3 6.23 -17.64 4.80
CA ASP A 3 5.04 -17.21 4.07
C ASP A 3 4.51 -15.91 4.67
N ILE A 4 4.94 -14.79 4.09
CA ILE A 4 4.52 -13.45 4.51
C ILE A 4 3.00 -13.30 4.40
N ASN A 5 2.35 -13.98 3.44
CA ASN A 5 0.91 -13.89 3.28
C ASN A 5 0.18 -14.50 4.48
N ALA A 6 0.74 -15.57 5.08
CA ALA A 6 0.17 -16.17 6.28
C ALA A 6 0.22 -15.21 7.48
N VAL A 7 1.32 -14.48 7.67
CA VAL A 7 1.47 -13.49 8.75
C VAL A 7 0.54 -12.28 8.54
N VAL A 8 0.42 -11.81 7.30
CA VAL A 8 -0.51 -10.73 6.94
C VAL A 8 -1.95 -11.14 7.22
N ASN A 9 -2.32 -12.37 6.86
CA ASN A 9 -3.66 -12.91 7.13
C ASN A 9 -3.91 -13.13 8.62
N GLU A 10 -2.90 -13.54 9.39
CA GLU A 10 -3.00 -13.68 10.85
C GLU A 10 -3.26 -12.33 11.52
N LEU A 11 -2.51 -11.29 11.14
CA LEU A 11 -2.69 -9.93 11.66
C LEU A 11 -4.08 -9.35 11.32
N ALA A 12 -4.63 -9.69 10.16
CA ALA A 12 -5.98 -9.32 9.75
C ALA A 12 -7.08 -10.18 10.40
N SER A 13 -6.75 -11.39 10.85
CA SER A 13 -7.68 -12.34 11.48
C SER A 13 -7.87 -12.13 12.99
N ALA A 14 -6.90 -11.47 13.65
CA ALA A 14 -7.13 -10.96 14.98
C ALA A 14 -8.32 -10.00 14.90
N GLU A 15 -9.35 -10.21 15.71
CA GLU A 15 -10.67 -9.54 15.68
C GLU A 15 -10.63 -8.00 15.83
N ASN A 16 -9.45 -7.39 15.79
CA ASN A 16 -9.19 -5.97 15.71
C ASN A 16 -9.00 -5.54 14.25
N GLY A 17 -9.76 -4.53 13.81
CA GLY A 17 -9.78 -3.98 12.45
C GLY A 17 -8.47 -3.37 11.96
N ALA A 18 -7.46 -4.21 11.73
CA ALA A 18 -6.19 -3.84 11.14
C ALA A 18 -6.28 -3.84 9.62
N VAL A 19 -5.73 -2.80 8.98
CA VAL A 19 -5.46 -2.79 7.55
C VAL A 19 -3.97 -2.93 7.35
N VAL A 20 -3.56 -3.89 6.54
CA VAL A 20 -2.16 -4.20 6.29
C VAL A 20 -1.86 -3.95 4.83
N PHE A 21 -0.90 -3.08 4.57
CA PHE A 21 -0.28 -2.91 3.25
C PHE A 21 1.08 -3.61 3.26
N ALA A 22 1.32 -4.49 2.30
CA ALA A 22 2.60 -5.14 2.09
C ALA A 22 3.21 -4.69 0.75
N SER A 23 4.53 -4.50 0.73
CA SER A 23 5.25 -3.96 -0.42
C SER A 23 5.24 -4.90 -1.63
N SER A 24 5.18 -6.20 -1.40
CA SER A 24 5.21 -7.22 -2.44
C SER A 24 4.44 -8.47 -2.02
N MET A 25 3.97 -9.25 -2.98
CA MET A 25 3.49 -10.61 -2.71
C MET A 25 4.64 -11.49 -2.17
N GLY A 26 4.32 -12.52 -1.37
CA GLY A 26 5.34 -13.37 -0.72
C GLY A 26 6.37 -14.07 -1.64
N LYS A 27 6.13 -14.15 -2.95
CA LYS A 27 7.08 -14.70 -3.95
C LYS A 27 7.83 -13.63 -4.75
N GLN A 28 7.54 -12.35 -4.53
CA GLN A 28 8.15 -11.22 -5.23
C GLN A 28 9.15 -10.52 -4.32
N TYR A 29 10.20 -9.95 -4.92
CA TYR A 29 11.13 -9.10 -4.22
C TYR A 29 10.58 -7.67 -4.09
N SER A 30 10.89 -7.01 -2.98
CA SER A 30 10.75 -5.57 -2.86
C SER A 30 11.97 -4.90 -3.49
N LEU A 31 11.76 -4.10 -4.53
CA LEU A 31 12.80 -3.45 -5.31
C LEU A 31 13.15 -2.09 -4.73
N GLU A 32 14.44 -1.77 -4.75
CA GLU A 32 15.00 -0.48 -4.35
C GLU A 32 15.79 0.13 -5.52
N ASP A 33 15.82 1.45 -5.56
CA ASP A 33 16.60 2.21 -6.54
C ASP A 33 17.18 3.46 -5.89
N GLN A 34 18.45 3.75 -6.22
CA GLN A 34 19.15 4.93 -5.72
C GLN A 34 18.44 6.23 -6.12
N ALA A 35 17.79 6.27 -7.28
CA ALA A 35 17.03 7.43 -7.75
C ALA A 35 15.80 7.72 -6.89
N TRP A 36 15.27 6.72 -6.17
CA TRP A 36 14.14 6.90 -5.25
C TRP A 36 14.61 7.15 -3.82
N GLY A 37 15.85 6.76 -3.48
CA GLY A 37 16.40 6.85 -2.12
C GLY A 37 15.75 5.87 -1.13
N ASN A 38 14.96 4.91 -1.62
CA ASN A 38 14.18 3.93 -0.86
C ASN A 38 13.64 2.82 -1.79
N GLY A 39 12.89 1.87 -1.24
CA GLY A 39 12.10 0.91 -2.02
C GLY A 39 10.95 1.53 -2.83
N ALA A 40 10.55 0.89 -3.94
CA ALA A 40 9.47 1.33 -4.82
C ALA A 40 8.14 1.56 -4.06
N PHE A 41 7.84 0.68 -3.11
CA PHE A 41 6.65 0.80 -2.26
C PHE A 41 6.71 2.04 -1.37
N THR A 42 7.83 2.27 -0.68
CA THR A 42 8.00 3.44 0.18
C THR A 42 7.93 4.74 -0.63
N LYS A 43 8.51 4.76 -1.84
CA LYS A 43 8.38 5.89 -2.78
C LYS A 43 6.90 6.20 -3.04
N ALA A 44 6.14 5.19 -3.45
CA ALA A 44 4.73 5.32 -3.73
C ALA A 44 3.92 5.72 -2.49
N LEU A 45 4.23 5.16 -1.32
CA LEU A 45 3.55 5.48 -0.07
C LEU A 45 3.70 6.94 0.32
N VAL A 46 4.93 7.47 0.26
CA VAL A 46 5.21 8.88 0.57
C VAL A 46 4.54 9.81 -0.44
N GLU A 47 4.60 9.49 -1.74
CA GLU A 47 3.92 10.29 -2.78
C GLU A 47 2.39 10.28 -2.60
N GLY A 48 1.81 9.12 -2.33
CA GLY A 48 0.38 8.94 -2.12
C GLY A 48 -0.11 9.72 -0.91
N LEU A 49 0.53 9.56 0.25
CA LEU A 49 0.25 10.30 1.48
C LEU A 49 0.50 11.81 1.34
N GLY A 50 1.42 12.21 0.46
CA GLY A 50 1.67 13.60 0.08
C GLY A 50 0.59 14.24 -0.79
N GLY A 51 -0.47 13.51 -1.14
CA GLY A 51 -1.63 14.03 -1.88
C GLY A 51 -1.81 13.44 -3.27
N GLN A 52 -0.86 12.67 -3.79
CA GLN A 52 -1.02 12.09 -5.13
C GLN A 52 -2.08 10.99 -5.18
N ALA A 53 -2.49 10.46 -4.03
CA ALA A 53 -3.61 9.53 -3.91
C ALA A 53 -4.99 10.24 -3.76
N ASP A 54 -5.08 11.57 -3.73
CA ASP A 54 -6.38 12.26 -3.68
C ASP A 54 -7.05 12.32 -5.06
N TYR A 55 -7.63 11.20 -5.47
CA TYR A 55 -8.39 11.11 -6.71
C TYR A 55 -9.71 11.91 -6.67
N THR A 56 -10.14 12.39 -5.49
CA THR A 56 -11.40 13.14 -5.33
C THR A 56 -11.22 14.65 -5.35
N GLY A 57 -9.98 15.15 -5.21
CA GLY A 57 -9.67 16.58 -5.12
C GLY A 57 -10.26 17.25 -3.87
N LYS A 58 -10.51 16.48 -2.80
CA LYS A 58 -11.15 16.96 -1.56
C LYS A 58 -10.14 17.21 -0.44
N GLY A 59 -8.85 17.04 -0.70
CA GLY A 59 -7.78 17.14 0.29
C GLY A 59 -7.75 15.99 1.28
N THR A 60 -8.36 14.85 0.96
CA THR A 60 -8.43 13.68 1.85
C THR A 60 -8.01 12.42 1.13
N ILE A 61 -7.19 11.58 1.78
CA ILE A 61 -6.76 10.29 1.24
C ILE A 61 -7.36 9.19 2.12
N SER A 62 -8.11 8.27 1.49
CA SER A 62 -8.69 7.10 2.14
C SER A 62 -7.83 5.86 1.94
N ILE A 63 -8.16 4.79 2.68
CA ILE A 63 -7.52 3.48 2.54
C ILE A 63 -7.60 3.00 1.09
N ASN A 64 -8.80 3.03 0.49
CA ASN A 64 -9.00 2.53 -0.88
C ASN A 64 -8.29 3.39 -1.93
N MET A 65 -8.25 4.71 -1.72
CA MET A 65 -7.52 5.61 -2.61
C MET A 65 -6.01 5.36 -2.56
N LEU A 66 -5.47 5.17 -1.36
CA LEU A 66 -4.06 4.84 -1.20
C LEU A 66 -3.73 3.46 -1.79
N ASP A 67 -4.59 2.46 -1.59
CA ASP A 67 -4.42 1.11 -2.16
C ASP A 67 -4.32 1.13 -3.70
N LEU A 68 -5.23 1.87 -4.35
CA LEU A 68 -5.19 2.07 -5.79
C LEU A 68 -3.89 2.75 -6.23
N TYR A 69 -3.53 3.85 -5.58
CA TYR A 69 -2.32 4.61 -5.92
C TYR A 69 -1.06 3.76 -5.77
N LEU A 70 -0.93 3.02 -4.66
CA LEU A 70 0.20 2.13 -4.41
C LEU A 70 0.32 1.06 -5.50
N SER A 71 -0.80 0.44 -5.87
CA SER A 71 -0.86 -0.60 -6.90
C SER A 71 -0.37 -0.09 -8.26
N GLU A 72 -0.87 1.07 -8.69
CA GLU A 72 -0.48 1.69 -9.96
C GLU A 72 0.98 2.16 -9.94
N ARG A 73 1.38 2.85 -8.87
CA ARG A 73 2.67 3.51 -8.79
C ARG A 73 3.82 2.52 -8.65
N VAL A 74 3.66 1.48 -7.82
CA VAL A 74 4.68 0.42 -7.70
C VAL A 74 4.84 -0.34 -9.01
N ASN A 75 3.73 -0.64 -9.71
CA ASN A 75 3.79 -1.26 -11.03
C ASN A 75 4.58 -0.39 -12.03
N GLN A 76 4.31 0.92 -12.08
CA GLN A 76 5.04 1.87 -12.92
C GLN A 76 6.54 1.93 -12.58
N LEU A 77 6.89 2.05 -11.30
CA LEU A 77 8.29 2.16 -10.86
C LEU A 77 9.09 0.89 -11.15
N THR A 78 8.45 -0.26 -11.03
CA THR A 78 9.13 -1.57 -11.13
C THR A 78 8.99 -2.24 -12.50
N GLY A 79 8.19 -1.67 -13.40
CA GLY A 79 7.83 -2.30 -14.67
C GLY A 79 7.12 -3.65 -14.47
N GLY A 80 6.22 -3.74 -13.50
CA GLY A 80 5.43 -4.94 -13.19
C GLY A 80 6.14 -6.06 -12.45
N LYS A 81 7.36 -5.81 -11.96
CA LYS A 81 8.15 -6.83 -11.22
C LYS A 81 7.72 -6.97 -9.76
N GLN A 82 7.00 -5.98 -9.23
CA GLN A 82 6.52 -5.96 -7.85
C GLN A 82 5.03 -5.60 -7.83
N THR A 83 4.27 -6.32 -7.01
CA THR A 83 2.84 -6.08 -6.80
C THR A 83 2.59 -5.92 -5.31
N PRO A 84 2.26 -4.71 -4.83
CA PRO A 84 1.87 -4.54 -3.43
C PRO A 84 0.53 -5.22 -3.17
N THR A 85 0.27 -5.56 -1.91
CA THR A 85 -1.00 -6.19 -1.51
C THR A 85 -1.57 -5.52 -0.29
N THR A 86 -2.90 -5.40 -0.26
CA THR A 86 -3.62 -4.84 0.88
C THR A 86 -4.58 -5.88 1.45
N THR A 87 -4.48 -6.11 2.75
CA THR A 87 -5.42 -6.95 3.49
C THR A 87 -6.24 -6.07 4.42
N LYS A 88 -7.55 -6.04 4.19
CA LYS A 88 -8.52 -5.29 4.97
C LYS A 88 -9.71 -6.19 5.29
N PRO A 89 -10.08 -6.38 6.56
CA PRO A 89 -11.28 -7.11 6.92
C PRO A 89 -12.52 -6.47 6.27
N ASN A 90 -13.45 -7.28 5.78
CA ASN A 90 -14.67 -6.79 5.12
C ASN A 90 -15.57 -5.94 6.04
N THR A 91 -15.41 -6.08 7.35
CA THR A 91 -16.13 -5.31 8.38
C THR A 91 -15.56 -3.90 8.56
N VAL A 92 -14.36 -3.62 8.07
CA VAL A 92 -13.72 -2.31 8.16
C VAL A 92 -14.15 -1.47 6.96
N PRO A 93 -14.92 -0.37 7.14
CA PRO A 93 -15.30 0.51 6.05
C PRO A 93 -14.08 1.22 5.45
N ASP A 94 -14.25 1.89 4.31
CA ASP A 94 -13.23 2.85 3.86
C ASP A 94 -13.26 4.09 4.77
N PHE A 95 -12.09 4.62 5.12
CA PHE A 95 -11.96 5.78 5.99
C PHE A 95 -10.72 6.61 5.63
N PRO A 96 -10.72 7.93 5.92
CA PRO A 96 -9.58 8.79 5.65
C PRO A 96 -8.42 8.47 6.59
N ILE A 97 -7.21 8.43 6.04
CA ILE A 97 -5.95 8.20 6.77
C ILE A 97 -4.97 9.37 6.69
N ALA A 98 -5.15 10.27 5.72
CA ALA A 98 -4.35 11.48 5.59
C ALA A 98 -5.16 12.65 5.04
N LEU A 99 -4.71 13.86 5.39
CA LEU A 99 -5.23 15.12 4.87
C LEU A 99 -4.11 15.83 4.12
N GLN A 100 -4.40 16.32 2.92
CA GLN A 100 -3.52 17.22 2.19
C GLN A 100 -3.69 18.62 2.80
N ARG A 101 -2.59 19.19 3.32
CA ARG A 101 -2.56 20.56 3.85
C ARG A 101 -1.89 21.50 2.86
#